data_AF-A0A424NZW8-F1
#
_entry.id   AF-A0A424NZW8-F1
#
_cell.length_a   1.000
_cell.length_b   1.000
_cell.length_c   1.000
_cell.angle_alpha   90.00
_cell.angle_beta   90.00
_cell.angle_gamma   90.00
#
_symmetry.space_group_name_H-M   'P 1'
#
loop_
_entity.id
_entity.type
_entity.pdbx_description
1 polymer ?
#
loop_
_entity_poly.entity_id
_entity_poly.type
_entity_poly.pdbx_seq_one_letter_code
_entity_poly.pdbx_strand_id
1 'polypeptide(L)'
;MRIRKNISFCARKLSDLFYDLSIFLKKQSTSVYPFTSINDLDKQISILLPNLLNSKTFYIEVGANDGITQSNTFFLEKIYKAKGMLIEASPSLYEKCFLYRSKQKYYRELCISFSKL
;
A
#
# COMPACT_ATOMS: atom_id res chain seq x y z
N MET A 1 -38.37 -3.00 -0.37
CA MET A 1 -37.04 -3.65 -0.55
C MET A 1 -35.99 -2.82 -1.31
N ARG A 2 -36.36 -1.76 -2.06
CA ARG A 2 -35.44 -0.92 -2.86
C ARG A 2 -34.72 0.18 -2.05
N ILE A 3 -35.40 0.78 -1.07
CA ILE A 3 -34.87 1.86 -0.20
C ILE A 3 -33.72 1.38 0.71
N ARG A 4 -33.86 0.19 1.33
CA ARG A 4 -32.80 -0.40 2.19
C ARG A 4 -31.50 -0.69 1.44
N LYS A 5 -31.56 -1.06 0.15
CA LYS A 5 -30.37 -1.28 -0.70
C LYS A 5 -29.65 0.04 -1.05
N ASN A 6 -30.39 1.14 -1.19
CA ASN A 6 -29.81 2.46 -1.47
C ASN A 6 -29.13 3.06 -0.23
N ILE A 7 -29.71 2.85 0.96
CA ILE A 7 -29.10 3.27 2.22
C ILE A 7 -27.79 2.50 2.47
N SER A 8 -27.77 1.19 2.23
CA SER A 8 -26.53 0.40 2.36
C SER A 8 -25.47 0.73 1.31
N PHE A 9 -25.87 1.20 0.13
CA PHE A 9 -24.94 1.71 -0.87
C PHE A 9 -24.32 3.04 -0.44
N CYS A 10 -25.13 3.99 0.05
CA CYS A 10 -24.65 5.28 0.53
C CYS A 10 -23.69 5.11 1.73
N ALA A 11 -24.04 4.23 2.67
CA ALA A 11 -23.19 3.91 3.83
C ALA A 11 -21.82 3.33 3.41
N ARG A 12 -21.79 2.42 2.42
CA ARG A 12 -20.53 1.87 1.88
C ARG A 12 -19.67 2.95 1.22
N LYS A 13 -20.28 3.82 0.40
CA LYS A 13 -19.56 4.91 -0.24
C LYS A 13 -18.97 5.90 0.78
N LEU A 14 -19.72 6.18 1.84
CA LEU A 14 -19.25 7.03 2.92
C LEU A 14 -18.11 6.35 3.71
N SER A 15 -18.20 5.04 3.98
CA SER A 15 -17.11 4.31 4.62
C SER A 15 -15.85 4.25 3.77
N ASP A 16 -15.98 4.08 2.44
CA ASP A 16 -14.85 4.12 1.52
C ASP A 16 -14.20 5.50 1.50
N LEU A 17 -15.00 6.57 1.51
CA LEU A 17 -14.49 7.94 1.62
C LEU A 17 -13.71 8.16 2.92
N PHE A 18 -14.24 7.69 4.05
CA PHE A 18 -13.52 7.77 5.33
C PHE A 18 -12.24 6.94 5.33
N TYR A 19 -12.25 5.76 4.69
CA TYR A 19 -11.07 4.93 4.51
C TYR A 19 -10.00 5.66 3.70
N ASP A 20 -10.36 6.19 2.53
CA ASP A 20 -9.46 6.96 1.66
C ASP A 20 -8.87 8.17 2.39
N LEU A 21 -9.70 8.88 3.16
CA LEU A 21 -9.25 9.99 4.00
C LEU A 21 -8.25 9.53 5.07
N SER A 22 -8.52 8.39 5.72
CA SER A 22 -7.60 7.82 6.72
C SER A 22 -6.25 7.43 6.11
N ILE A 23 -6.26 6.86 4.89
CA ILE A 23 -5.05 6.52 4.16
C ILE A 23 -4.29 7.78 3.74
N PHE A 24 -4.99 8.81 3.27
CA PHE A 24 -4.40 10.10 2.96
C PHE A 24 -3.67 10.70 4.17
N LEU A 25 -4.32 10.73 5.33
CA LEU A 25 -3.71 11.22 6.57
C LEU A 25 -2.51 10.37 7.00
N LYS A 26 -2.61 9.04 6.90
CA LYS A 26 -1.50 8.14 7.22
C LYS A 26 -0.32 8.34 6.28
N LYS A 27 -0.57 8.51 4.98
CA LYS A 27 0.45 8.84 3.98
C LYS A 27 1.14 10.17 4.29
N GLN A 28 0.42 11.18 4.78
CA GLN A 28 1.02 12.43 5.21
C GLN A 28 1.88 12.25 6.46
N SER A 29 1.39 11.49 7.45
CA SER A 29 2.12 11.16 8.69
C SER A 29 3.43 10.41 8.42
N THR A 30 3.49 9.60 7.35
CA THR A 30 4.71 8.86 6.97
C THR A 30 5.90 9.73 6.58
N SER A 31 5.69 11.04 6.38
CA SER A 31 6.80 11.99 6.25
C SER A 31 7.61 12.15 7.54
N VAL A 32 7.00 11.89 8.69
CA VAL A 32 7.65 11.92 10.01
C VAL A 32 7.99 10.51 10.47
N TYR A 33 7.08 9.55 10.25
CA TYR A 33 7.25 8.17 10.68
C TYR A 33 6.89 7.17 9.57
N PRO A 34 7.87 6.71 8.77
CA PRO A 34 7.63 5.98 7.52
C PRO A 34 7.28 4.49 7.69
N PHE A 35 7.30 3.97 8.91
CA PHE A 35 7.08 2.56 9.20
C PHE A 35 5.58 2.27 9.39
N THR A 36 5.08 1.30 8.65
CA THR A 36 3.65 0.96 8.53
C THR A 36 3.36 -0.53 8.63
N SER A 37 4.41 -1.36 8.70
CA SER A 37 4.29 -2.81 8.77
C SER A 37 3.61 -3.30 10.04
N ILE A 38 3.11 -4.52 10.00
CA ILE A 38 2.73 -5.26 11.21
C ILE A 38 4.01 -5.75 11.91
N ASN A 39 4.00 -5.72 13.25
CA ASN A 39 5.09 -6.22 14.09
C ASN A 39 6.46 -5.58 13.80
N ASP A 40 6.47 -4.36 13.26
CA ASP A 40 7.67 -3.61 12.92
C ASP A 40 8.65 -4.38 12.00
N LEU A 41 8.14 -5.24 11.12
CA LEU A 41 8.95 -5.97 10.14
C LEU A 41 9.80 -5.05 9.25
N ASP A 42 9.25 -3.89 8.87
CA ASP A 42 10.00 -2.86 8.14
C ASP A 42 11.21 -2.31 8.94
N LYS A 43 11.07 -2.09 10.25
CA LYS A 43 12.21 -1.74 11.11
C LYS A 43 13.23 -2.86 11.20
N GLN A 44 12.78 -4.11 11.30
CA GLN A 44 13.69 -5.26 11.34
C GLN A 44 14.51 -5.35 10.06
N ILE A 45 13.91 -5.12 8.89
CA ILE A 45 14.64 -5.02 7.61
C ILE A 45 15.69 -3.90 7.68
N SER A 46 15.33 -2.74 8.22
CA SER A 46 16.27 -1.61 8.34
C SER A 46 17.51 -1.91 9.20
N ILE A 47 17.35 -2.75 10.21
CA ILE A 47 18.41 -3.15 11.15
C ILE A 47 19.23 -4.31 10.58
N LEU A 48 18.58 -5.31 9.98
CA LEU A 48 19.23 -6.55 9.55
C LEU A 48 19.97 -6.41 8.22
N LEU A 49 19.46 -5.56 7.31
CA LEU A 49 19.96 -5.46 5.94
C LEU A 49 20.42 -4.04 5.55
N PRO A 50 21.07 -3.24 6.42
CA PRO A 50 21.32 -1.81 6.17
C PRO A 50 22.13 -1.55 4.89
N ASN A 51 23.06 -2.44 4.57
CA ASN A 51 23.92 -2.32 3.38
C ASN A 51 23.14 -2.51 2.06
N LEU A 52 21.97 -3.13 2.12
CA LEU A 52 21.11 -3.33 0.95
C LEU A 52 20.13 -2.19 0.73
N LEU A 53 20.09 -1.16 1.60
CA LEU A 53 19.08 -0.10 1.58
C LEU A 53 19.62 1.19 0.97
N ASN A 54 19.26 1.42 -0.29
CA ASN A 54 19.64 2.60 -1.07
C ASN A 54 18.71 2.75 -2.29
N SER A 55 18.99 3.72 -3.15
CA SER A 55 18.16 3.98 -4.34
C SER A 55 18.24 2.91 -5.44
N LYS A 56 19.22 1.98 -5.35
CA LYS A 56 19.36 0.83 -6.25
C LYS A 56 18.68 -0.42 -5.70
N THR A 57 18.17 -0.39 -4.47
CA THR A 57 17.41 -1.51 -3.90
C THR A 57 16.19 -1.79 -4.75
N PHE A 58 16.02 -3.06 -5.10
CA PHE A 58 14.82 -3.58 -5.71
C PHE A 58 14.13 -4.56 -4.76
N TYR A 59 12.83 -4.40 -4.53
CA TYR A 59 12.06 -5.30 -3.66
C TYR A 59 10.88 -5.92 -4.41
N ILE A 60 10.41 -7.06 -3.90
CA ILE A 60 9.14 -7.67 -4.30
C ILE A 60 8.36 -7.91 -3.00
N GLU A 61 7.16 -7.35 -2.92
CA GLU A 61 6.24 -7.56 -1.79
C GLU A 61 5.03 -8.37 -2.25
N VAL A 62 4.83 -9.53 -1.64
CA VAL A 62 3.64 -10.37 -1.86
C VAL A 62 2.69 -10.18 -0.69
N GLY A 63 1.41 -9.95 -0.99
CA GLY A 63 0.42 -9.53 0.00
C GLY A 63 0.53 -8.04 0.31
N ALA A 64 0.68 -7.21 -0.72
CA ALA A 64 0.89 -5.77 -0.58
C ALA A 64 -0.31 -5.01 0.03
N ASN A 65 -1.46 -5.67 0.19
CA ASN A 65 -2.67 -5.09 0.78
C ASN A 65 -3.09 -3.82 0.01
N ASP A 66 -3.37 -2.69 0.68
CA ASP A 66 -3.62 -1.40 0.03
C ASP A 66 -2.33 -0.64 -0.30
N GLY A 67 -1.18 -1.26 -0.16
CA GLY A 67 0.14 -0.70 -0.42
C GLY A 67 0.68 0.22 0.68
N ILE A 68 -0.14 0.74 1.61
CA ILE A 68 0.31 1.67 2.67
C ILE A 68 0.15 1.02 4.04
N THR A 69 -1.05 0.59 4.39
CA THR A 69 -1.29 -0.06 5.67
C THR A 69 -0.71 -1.47 5.65
N GLN A 70 0.03 -1.81 6.71
CA GLN A 70 0.67 -3.10 6.87
C GLN A 70 1.75 -3.40 5.81
N SER A 71 2.15 -2.42 5.00
CA SER A 71 3.20 -2.63 4.00
C SER A 71 4.57 -2.69 4.67
N ASN A 72 5.33 -3.71 4.28
CA ASN A 72 6.72 -3.93 4.68
C ASN A 72 7.70 -3.12 3.82
N THR A 73 7.28 -2.61 2.65
CA THR A 73 8.17 -1.95 1.69
C THR A 73 7.89 -0.47 1.50
N PHE A 74 6.83 0.08 2.10
CA PHE A 74 6.47 1.49 1.93
C PHE A 74 7.59 2.44 2.38
N PHE A 75 8.29 2.10 3.47
CA PHE A 75 9.43 2.87 3.96
C PHE A 75 10.62 2.85 2.99
N LEU A 76 10.78 1.80 2.17
CA LEU A 76 11.87 1.67 1.20
C LEU A 76 11.75 2.74 0.11
N GLU A 77 10.54 2.95 -0.41
CA GLU A 77 10.27 4.04 -1.35
C GLU A 77 10.48 5.41 -0.69
N LYS A 78 9.99 5.58 0.54
CA LYS A 78 9.97 6.88 1.24
C LYS A 78 11.36 7.36 1.65
N ILE A 79 12.16 6.49 2.24
CA ILE A 79 13.47 6.83 2.80
C ILE A 79 14.56 6.68 1.74
N TYR A 80 14.57 5.55 1.03
CA TYR A 80 15.70 5.17 0.18
C TYR A 80 15.46 5.44 -1.31
N LYS A 81 14.25 5.86 -1.70
CA LYS A 81 13.83 5.98 -3.12
C LYS A 81 14.00 4.67 -3.89
N ALA A 82 13.92 3.55 -3.16
CA ALA A 82 13.99 2.21 -3.72
C ALA A 82 12.80 1.98 -4.66
N LYS A 83 12.97 1.04 -5.60
CA LYS A 83 11.92 0.62 -6.53
C LYS A 83 11.52 -0.81 -6.20
N GLY A 84 10.35 -1.23 -6.65
CA GLY A 84 9.95 -2.61 -6.46
C GLY A 84 8.61 -2.94 -7.08
N MET A 85 8.22 -4.19 -6.89
CA MET A 85 6.98 -4.77 -7.38
C MET A 85 6.08 -5.15 -6.19
N LEU A 86 4.80 -4.82 -6.31
CA LEU A 86 3.78 -5.13 -5.30
C LEU A 86 2.84 -6.17 -5.88
N ILE A 87 2.53 -7.22 -5.14
CA ILE A 87 1.66 -8.30 -5.59
C ILE A 87 0.54 -8.44 -4.57
N GLU A 88 -0.72 -8.37 -5.01
CA GLU A 88 -1.88 -8.44 -4.13
C GLU A 88 -3.00 -9.24 -4.79
N ALA A 89 -3.38 -10.36 -4.18
CA ALA A 89 -4.36 -11.27 -4.76
C ALA A 89 -5.78 -10.68 -4.78
N SER A 90 -6.16 -9.94 -3.72
CA SER A 90 -7.50 -9.37 -3.60
C SER A 90 -7.71 -8.22 -4.60
N PRO A 91 -8.68 -8.31 -5.54
CA PRO A 91 -8.91 -7.27 -6.52
C PRO A 91 -9.21 -5.89 -5.92
N SER A 92 -9.97 -5.83 -4.82
CA SER A 92 -10.33 -4.56 -4.17
C SER A 92 -9.15 -3.91 -3.46
N LEU A 93 -8.23 -4.71 -2.90
CA LEU A 93 -7.00 -4.20 -2.29
C LEU A 93 -5.98 -3.83 -3.35
N TYR A 94 -5.88 -4.62 -4.43
CA TYR A 94 -5.11 -4.29 -5.62
C TYR A 94 -5.48 -2.91 -6.17
N GLU A 95 -6.78 -2.61 -6.34
CA GLU A 95 -7.23 -1.30 -6.83
C GLU A 95 -6.81 -0.16 -5.91
N LYS A 96 -6.93 -0.35 -4.59
CA LYS A 96 -6.48 0.61 -3.59
C LYS A 96 -4.96 0.79 -3.61
N CYS A 97 -4.21 -0.31 -3.65
CA CYS A 97 -2.75 -0.33 -3.76
C CYS A 97 -2.27 0.43 -4.99
N PHE A 98 -2.89 0.13 -6.13
CA PHE A 98 -2.66 0.86 -7.37
C PHE A 98 -2.96 2.35 -7.19
N LEU A 99 -4.14 2.72 -6.67
CA LEU A 99 -4.52 4.12 -6.46
C LEU A 99 -3.52 4.86 -5.55
N TYR A 100 -3.08 4.24 -4.46
CA TYR A 100 -2.26 4.88 -3.43
C TYR A 100 -0.77 4.89 -3.76
N ARG A 101 -0.23 3.94 -4.54
CA ARG A 101 1.20 3.84 -4.87
C ARG A 101 1.58 4.05 -6.34
N SER A 102 0.64 3.98 -7.30
CA SER A 102 0.96 4.12 -8.74
C SER A 102 1.41 5.52 -9.20
N LYS A 103 1.31 6.55 -8.36
CA LYS A 103 1.67 7.94 -8.75
C LYS A 103 3.19 8.23 -8.79
N GLN A 104 4.06 7.29 -8.43
CA GLN A 104 5.50 7.48 -8.64
C GLN A 104 5.88 7.15 -10.10
N LYS A 105 6.14 8.24 -10.85
CA LYS A 105 6.25 8.40 -12.31
C LYS A 105 7.17 7.46 -13.12
N TYR A 106 7.84 6.45 -12.55
CA TYR A 106 8.93 5.79 -13.27
C TYR A 106 8.68 4.38 -13.78
N TYR A 107 7.78 3.56 -13.23
CA TYR A 107 7.42 2.29 -13.86
C TYR A 107 5.96 1.92 -13.54
N ARG A 108 5.14 1.81 -14.59
CA ARG A 108 3.73 1.37 -14.58
C ARG A 108 3.64 -0.16 -14.57
N GLU A 109 4.38 -0.87 -13.75
CA GLU A 109 4.42 -2.34 -13.81
C GLU A 109 4.79 -2.83 -12.42
N LEU A 110 4.02 -3.64 -11.69
CA LEU A 110 2.78 -4.34 -11.93
C LEU A 110 2.28 -4.57 -10.51
N CYS A 111 1.18 -3.93 -10.10
CA CYS A 111 0.35 -4.64 -9.14
C CYS A 111 -0.23 -5.84 -9.93
N ILE A 112 -0.17 -7.06 -9.41
CA ILE A 112 -0.79 -8.21 -10.07
C ILE A 112 -1.84 -8.76 -9.11
N SER A 113 -3.09 -8.79 -9.57
CA SER A 113 -4.16 -9.56 -8.92
C SER A 113 -4.22 -10.96 -9.52
N PHE A 114 -4.03 -11.96 -8.68
CA PHE A 114 -4.36 -13.35 -9.01
C PHE A 114 -5.87 -13.55 -8.89
N SER A 115 -6.63 -13.11 -9.89
CA SER A 115 -8.04 -13.46 -10.01
C SER A 115 -8.18 -14.75 -10.81
N LYS A 116 -8.12 -15.90 -10.12
CA LYS A 116 -8.35 -17.27 -10.62
C LYS A 116 -7.57 -17.65 -11.90
N LEU A 117 -6.48 -18.39 -11.72
CA LEU A 117 -6.07 -19.44 -12.67
C LEU A 117 -6.91 -20.69 -12.41
#